data_AF-A0A2H0CZX0-F1
#
_entry.id   AF-A0A2H0CZX0-F1
#
_cell.length_a   1.000
_cell.length_b   1.000
_cell.length_c   1.000
_cell.angle_alpha   90.00
_cell.angle_beta   90.00
_cell.angle_gamma   90.00
#
_symmetry.space_group_name_H-M   'P 1'
#
loop_
_entity.id
_entity.type
_entity.pdbx_description
1 polymer ?
#
loop_
_entity_poly.entity_id
_entity_poly.type
_entity_poly.pdbx_seq_one_letter_code
_entity_poly.pdbx_strand_id
1 'polypeptide(L)'
;ARDVNVKKIKGHWPNQAEIARLKNLKNANLATEVMLGSIDIKNRCHIINKIKPDIIALGYDQKINMTELKAKLKKYKLNPAIIRLKPYHPEKYKSSLI
;
A
#
# COMPACT_ATOMS: atom_id res chain seq x y z
N ALA A 1 6.06 0.29 0.52
CA ALA A 1 6.02 0.90 1.87
C ALA A 1 7.37 1.52 2.21
N ARG A 2 7.38 2.61 3.00
CA ARG A 2 8.62 3.24 3.51
C ARG A 2 9.06 2.59 4.83
N ASP A 3 10.35 2.37 5.03
CA ASP A 3 10.86 1.65 6.22
C ASP A 3 10.51 2.36 7.53
N VAL A 4 10.62 3.69 7.54
CA VAL A 4 10.23 4.54 8.68
C VAL A 4 8.77 4.36 9.07
N ASN A 5 7.89 4.11 8.09
CA ASN A 5 6.46 3.90 8.34
C ASN A 5 6.21 2.47 8.83
N VAL A 6 6.98 1.49 8.37
CA VAL A 6 6.91 0.13 8.93
C VAL A 6 7.27 0.16 10.41
N LYS A 7 8.37 0.83 10.79
CA LYS A 7 8.76 0.98 12.19
C LYS A 7 7.68 1.67 13.04
N LYS A 8 7.12 2.78 12.55
CA LYS A 8 6.07 3.52 13.26
C LYS A 8 4.79 2.70 13.48
N ILE A 9 4.40 1.89 12.49
CA ILE A 9 3.13 1.15 12.53
C ILE A 9 3.28 -0.20 13.25
N LYS A 10 4.38 -0.91 13.00
CA LYS A 10 4.59 -2.29 13.48
C LYS A 10 5.52 -2.39 14.69
N GLY A 11 6.21 -1.32 15.06
CA GLY A 11 7.16 -1.27 16.18
C GLY A 11 8.55 -1.82 15.86
N HIS A 12 8.76 -2.45 14.71
CA HIS A 12 10.03 -3.03 14.29
C HIS A 12 10.42 -2.63 12.86
N TRP A 13 11.71 -2.71 12.54
CA TRP A 13 12.20 -2.50 11.18
C TRP A 13 11.78 -3.65 10.26
N PRO A 14 11.55 -3.40 8.96
CA PRO A 14 11.31 -4.48 8.01
C PRO A 14 12.60 -5.30 7.80
N ASN A 15 12.45 -6.60 7.54
CA ASN A 15 13.57 -7.51 7.24
C ASN A 15 14.34 -7.09 5.99
N GLN A 16 13.67 -6.45 5.04
CA GLN A 16 14.25 -5.94 3.80
C GLN A 16 14.05 -4.42 3.70
N ALA A 17 15.13 -3.71 3.37
CA ALA A 17 15.10 -2.27 3.13
C ALA A 17 14.17 -1.85 1.99
N GLU A 18 13.64 -0.64 2.04
CA GLU A 18 12.65 -0.14 1.09
C GLU A 18 13.10 -0.16 -0.37
N ILE A 19 14.39 0.13 -0.62
CA ILE A 19 14.98 0.10 -1.96
C ILE A 19 15.10 -1.34 -2.48
N ALA A 20 15.50 -2.28 -1.63
CA ALA A 20 15.58 -3.70 -2.00
C ALA A 20 14.19 -4.25 -2.35
N ARG A 21 13.18 -3.97 -1.51
CA ARG A 21 11.78 -4.35 -1.78
C ARG A 21 11.25 -3.73 -3.08
N LEU A 22 11.59 -2.46 -3.35
CA LEU A 22 11.20 -1.79 -4.59
C LEU A 22 11.82 -2.48 -5.81
N LYS A 23 13.12 -2.78 -5.76
CA LYS A 23 13.84 -3.46 -6.84
C LYS A 23 13.28 -4.86 -7.10
N ASN A 24 13.00 -5.63 -6.05
CA ASN A 24 12.41 -6.97 -6.16
C ASN A 24 11.05 -6.93 -6.85
N LEU A 25 10.19 -5.97 -6.51
CA LEU A 25 8.89 -5.80 -7.15
C LEU A 25 9.00 -5.39 -8.62
N LYS A 26 9.96 -4.50 -8.96
CA LYS A 26 10.23 -4.14 -10.35
C LYS A 26 10.70 -5.34 -11.17
N ASN A 27 11.63 -6.13 -10.61
CA ASN A 27 12.18 -7.30 -11.27
C ASN A 27 11.18 -8.45 -11.45
N ALA A 28 10.12 -8.49 -10.62
CA ALA A 28 9.07 -9.49 -10.76
C ALA A 28 8.24 -9.30 -12.05
N ASN A 29 8.30 -8.14 -12.71
CA ASN A 29 7.58 -7.81 -13.95
C ASN A 29 6.05 -8.07 -13.87
N LEU A 30 5.47 -8.02 -12.65
CA LEU A 30 4.03 -8.20 -12.41
C LEU A 30 3.24 -6.88 -12.48
N ALA A 31 3.93 -5.74 -12.49
CA ALA A 31 3.32 -4.41 -12.49
C ALA A 31 4.06 -3.48 -13.45
N THR A 32 3.30 -2.68 -14.19
CA THR A 32 3.84 -1.65 -15.10
C THR A 32 4.62 -0.58 -14.36
N GLU A 33 4.10 -0.17 -13.20
CA GLU A 33 4.73 0.85 -12.37
C GLU A 33 4.80 0.40 -10.91
N VAL A 34 5.99 0.58 -10.33
CA VAL A 34 6.22 0.36 -8.90
C VAL A 34 6.94 1.56 -8.33
N MET A 35 6.35 2.17 -7.31
CA MET A 35 6.86 3.38 -6.68
C MET A 35 6.78 3.31 -5.15
N LEU A 36 7.60 4.12 -4.49
CA LEU A 36 7.53 4.30 -3.05
C LEU A 36 6.34 5.18 -2.68
N GLY A 37 5.68 4.83 -1.57
CA GLY A 37 4.64 5.67 -0.98
C GLY A 37 5.21 6.89 -0.24
N SER A 38 4.32 7.69 0.35
CA SER A 38 4.70 8.84 1.17
C SER A 38 5.49 8.43 2.42
N ILE A 39 6.48 9.25 2.79
CA ILE A 39 7.13 9.22 4.11
C ILE A 39 6.16 9.71 5.17
N ASP A 40 5.38 10.75 4.87
CA ASP A 40 4.34 11.24 5.77
C ASP A 40 3.11 10.33 5.71
N ILE A 41 2.86 9.62 6.82
CA ILE A 41 1.74 8.71 6.98
C ILE A 41 0.38 9.41 6.94
N LYS A 42 0.29 10.65 7.44
CA LYS A 42 -0.97 11.42 7.45
C LYS A 42 -1.38 11.79 6.02
N ASN A 43 -0.38 12.10 5.20
CA ASN A 43 -0.53 12.50 3.80
C ASN A 43 -0.34 11.36 2.78
N ARG A 44 -0.33 10.09 3.22
CA ARG A 44 -0.10 8.93 2.34
C ARG A 44 -1.10 8.79 1.18
N CYS A 45 -2.30 9.34 1.32
CA CYS A 45 -3.33 9.32 0.27
C CYS A 45 -3.07 10.34 -0.85
N HIS A 46 -2.13 11.29 -0.68
CA HIS A 46 -1.82 12.29 -1.72
C HIS A 46 -1.39 11.63 -3.04
N ILE A 47 -0.72 10.47 -2.98
CA ILE A 47 -0.32 9.73 -4.18
C ILE A 47 -1.52 9.29 -5.03
N ILE A 48 -2.67 9.02 -4.41
CA ILE A 48 -3.91 8.66 -5.11
C ILE A 48 -4.40 9.85 -5.94
N ASN A 49 -4.25 11.08 -5.43
CA ASN A 49 -4.59 12.30 -6.18
C ASN A 49 -3.69 12.51 -7.40
N LYS A 50 -2.43 12.07 -7.33
CA LYS A 50 -1.49 12.15 -8.45
C LYS A 50 -1.78 11.09 -9.52
N ILE A 51 -2.06 9.86 -9.11
CA ILE A 51 -2.30 8.72 -10.01
C ILE A 51 -3.72 8.76 -10.60
N LYS A 52 -4.70 9.25 -9.84
CA LYS A 52 -6.13 9.28 -10.21
C LYS A 52 -6.65 7.92 -10.71
N PRO A 53 -6.52 6.85 -9.90
CA PRO A 53 -6.93 5.52 -10.33
C PRO A 53 -8.46 5.41 -10.45
N ASP A 54 -8.93 4.55 -11.35
CA ASP A 54 -10.34 4.13 -11.43
C ASP A 54 -10.67 3.06 -10.38
N ILE A 55 -9.67 2.24 -10.02
CA ILE A 55 -9.83 1.13 -9.06
C ILE A 55 -8.70 1.16 -8.04
N ILE A 56 -9.05 1.03 -6.76
CA ILE A 56 -8.10 0.83 -5.66
C ILE A 56 -8.29 -0.58 -5.12
N ALA A 57 -7.32 -1.45 -5.36
CA ALA A 57 -7.28 -2.79 -4.81
C ALA A 57 -6.53 -2.81 -3.47
N LEU A 58 -7.20 -3.27 -2.42
CA LEU A 58 -6.65 -3.36 -1.07
C LEU A 58 -6.36 -4.82 -0.72
N GLY A 59 -5.19 -5.06 -0.13
CA GLY A 59 -4.86 -6.38 0.42
C GLY A 59 -5.85 -6.79 1.53
N TYR A 60 -6.11 -8.08 1.65
CA TYR A 60 -7.07 -8.63 2.62
C TYR A 60 -6.75 -8.24 4.07
N ASP A 61 -5.47 -8.12 4.40
CA ASP A 61 -4.94 -7.88 5.75
C ASP A 61 -4.71 -6.39 6.07
N GLN A 62 -4.94 -5.48 5.11
CA GLN A 62 -4.70 -4.05 5.32
C GLN A 62 -5.79 -3.41 6.19
N LYS A 63 -5.47 -3.03 7.43
CA LYS A 63 -6.40 -2.27 8.28
C LYS A 63 -6.49 -0.82 7.78
N ILE A 64 -7.53 -0.51 6.99
CA ILE A 64 -7.78 0.82 6.40
C ILE A 64 -9.10 1.35 6.94
N ASN A 65 -9.08 2.58 7.45
CA ASN A 65 -10.29 3.30 7.80
C ASN A 65 -10.99 3.76 6.51
N MET A 66 -12.07 3.08 6.14
CA MET A 66 -12.81 3.35 4.91
C MET A 66 -13.48 4.73 4.93
N THR A 67 -13.93 5.20 6.10
CA THR A 67 -14.52 6.53 6.26
C THR A 67 -13.49 7.62 5.96
N GLU A 68 -12.28 7.50 6.52
CA GLU A 68 -11.19 8.43 6.25
C GLU A 68 -10.74 8.39 4.78
N LEU A 69 -10.61 7.20 4.20
CA LEU A 69 -10.23 7.04 2.79
C LEU A 69 -11.27 7.70 1.87
N LYS A 70 -12.56 7.43 2.07
CA LYS A 70 -13.65 8.04 1.28
C LYS A 70 -13.66 9.57 1.43
N ALA A 71 -13.45 10.09 2.64
CA ALA A 71 -13.37 11.53 2.86
C ALA A 71 -12.21 12.19 2.08
N LYS A 72 -11.03 11.55 2.06
CA LYS A 72 -9.88 12.03 1.28
C LYS A 72 -10.12 11.96 -0.22
N LEU A 73 -10.71 10.87 -0.72
CA LEU A 73 -11.08 10.72 -2.13
C LEU A 73 -12.06 11.81 -2.57
N LYS A 74 -13.09 12.09 -1.77
CA LYS A 74 -14.04 13.19 -2.01
C LYS A 74 -13.35 14.55 -2.04
N LYS A 75 -12.41 14.81 -1.11
CA LYS A 75 -11.59 16.04 -1.11
C LYS A 75 -10.77 16.18 -2.40
N TYR A 76 -10.30 15.07 -2.96
CA TYR A 76 -9.58 15.04 -4.24
C TYR A 76 -10.48 15.01 -5.47
N LYS A 77 -11.82 15.03 -5.30
CA LYS A 77 -12.81 14.89 -6.38
C LYS A 77 -12.61 13.59 -7.19
N LEU A 78 -12.23 12.51 -6.52
CA LEU A 78 -12.04 11.19 -7.10
C LEU A 78 -13.13 10.23 -6.60
N ASN A 79 -13.56 9.30 -7.45
CA ASN A 79 -14.53 8.27 -7.11
C ASN A 79 -14.12 6.87 -7.62
N PRO A 80 -12.97 6.33 -7.17
CA PRO A 80 -12.55 5.00 -7.58
C PRO A 80 -13.42 3.90 -6.97
N ALA A 81 -13.54 2.77 -7.67
CA ALA A 81 -14.03 1.53 -7.09
C ALA A 81 -12.99 1.00 -6.08
N ILE A 82 -13.41 0.71 -4.85
CA ILE A 82 -12.51 0.16 -3.83
C ILE A 82 -12.83 -1.32 -3.67
N ILE A 83 -11.89 -2.19 -4.04
CA ILE A 83 -12.02 -3.64 -3.95
C ILE A 83 -11.06 -4.20 -2.91
N ARG A 84 -11.49 -5.21 -2.16
CA ARG A 84 -10.62 -5.95 -1.24
C ARG A 84 -10.31 -7.31 -1.85
N LEU A 85 -9.03 -7.54 -2.10
CA LEU A 85 -8.54 -8.79 -2.69
C LEU A 85 -8.71 -9.94 -1.70
N LYS A 86 -9.03 -11.14 -2.21
CA LYS A 86 -9.06 -12.36 -1.40
C LYS A 86 -7.64 -12.79 -1.04
N PRO A 87 -7.41 -13.37 0.15
CA PRO A 87 -6.12 -13.93 0.50
C PRO A 87 -5.77 -15.12 -0.40
N TYR A 88 -4.48 -15.33 -0.64
CA TYR A 88 -3.95 -16.50 -1.33
C TYR A 88 -3.01 -17.27 -0.39
N HIS A 89 -3.46 -18.41 0.12
CA HIS A 89 -2.75 -19.25 1.10
C HIS A 89 -1.99 -18.44 2.19
N PRO A 90 -2.73 -17.65 3.00
CA PRO A 90 -2.14 -16.73 3.97
C PRO A 90 -1.28 -17.42 5.04
N GLU A 91 -1.54 -18.70 5.32
CA GLU A 91 -0.77 -19.57 6.20
C GLU A 91 0.64 -19.88 5.66
N LYS A 92 0.85 -19.72 4.35
CA LYS A 92 2.11 -20.06 3.69
C LYS A 92 2.85 -18.84 3.14
N TYR A 93 2.15 -17.91 2.49
CA TYR A 93 2.78 -16.84 1.70
C TYR A 93 2.72 -15.44 2.33
N LYS A 94 2.25 -15.32 3.57
CA LYS A 94 2.23 -14.03 4.25
C LYS A 94 3.66 -13.61 4.63
N SER A 95 4.07 -12.41 4.23
CA SER A 95 5.43 -11.86 4.48
C SER A 95 5.76 -11.59 5.95
N SER A 96 4.87 -11.91 6.89
CA SER A 96 5.19 -11.93 8.32
C SER A 96 5.60 -13.33 8.81
N LEU A 97 5.45 -14.36 7.97
CA LEU A 97 5.81 -15.76 8.24
C LEU A 97 7.11 -16.17 7.53
N ILE A 98 7.53 -15.42 6.50
CA ILE A 98 8.74 -15.61 5.68
C ILE A 98 9.60 -14.37 5.81
#